data_AF-A0A8J3PEP9-F1
#
_entry.id   AF-A0A8J3PEP9-F1
#
_cell.length_a   1.000
_cell.length_b   1.000
_cell.length_c   1.000
_cell.angle_alpha   90.00
_cell.angle_beta   90.00
_cell.angle_gamma   90.00
#
_symmetry.space_group_name_H-M   'P 1'
#
loop_
_entity.id
_entity.type
_entity.pdbx_description
1 polymer ?
#
loop_
_entity_poly.entity_id
_entity_poly.type
_entity_poly.pdbx_seq_one_letter_code
_entity_poly.pdbx_strand_id
1 'polypeptide(L)' 'MPLPPPETPTPTPDAAALVLPDDPTLLEAWLVAVLRCSSPERMASTLFRAEATASERFPARDVVTAMRRVMSRELTGS' A
#
# COMPACT_ATOMS: atom_id res chain seq x y z
N MET A 1 34.30 -13.38 0.21
CA MET A 1 33.25 -12.50 -0.32
C MET A 1 32.18 -12.31 0.75
N PRO A 2 31.62 -11.12 0.97
CA PRO A 2 30.48 -10.96 1.86
C PRO A 2 29.25 -11.62 1.22
N LEU A 3 28.48 -12.35 2.02
CA LEU A 3 27.21 -12.94 1.57
C LEU A 3 26.17 -11.83 1.34
N PRO A 4 25.32 -11.93 0.30
CA PRO A 4 24.18 -11.03 0.16
C PRO A 4 23.27 -11.18 1.38
N PRO A 5 22.67 -10.07 1.87
CA PRO A 5 21.74 -10.15 2.98
C PRO A 5 20.59 -11.09 2.60
N PRO A 6 20.06 -11.88 3.56
CA PRO A 6 18.92 -12.75 3.30
C PRO A 6 17.77 -11.86 2.82
N GLU A 7 17.28 -12.14 1.61
CA GLU A 7 16.04 -11.58 1.12
C GLU A 7 14.95 -12.05 2.08
N THR A 8 14.63 -11.26 3.10
CA THR A 8 13.51 -11.56 3.98
C THR A 8 12.27 -11.62 3.09
N PRO A 9 11.62 -12.78 2.96
CA PRO A 9 10.42 -12.87 2.14
C PRO A 9 9.44 -11.86 2.72
N THR A 10 9.08 -10.87 1.91
CA THR A 10 8.23 -9.79 2.40
C THR A 10 6.91 -10.43 2.82
N PRO A 11 6.49 -10.29 4.08
CA PRO A 11 5.34 -11.03 4.59
C PRO A 11 4.13 -10.70 3.73
N THR A 12 3.44 -11.74 3.26
CA THR A 12 2.15 -11.60 2.59
C THR A 12 1.22 -10.88 3.57
N PRO A 13 0.60 -9.76 3.17
CA PRO A 13 -0.30 -9.03 4.05
C PRO A 13 -1.47 -9.93 4.51
N ASP A 14 -1.76 -9.92 5.80
CA ASP A 14 -2.92 -10.63 6.36
C ASP A 14 -4.24 -9.94 5.94
N ALA A 15 -5.35 -10.66 5.93
CA ALA A 15 -6.67 -10.12 5.61
C ALA A 15 -7.07 -8.96 6.55
N ALA A 16 -6.59 -8.99 7.80
CA ALA A 16 -6.75 -7.87 8.74
C ALA A 16 -6.06 -6.59 8.27
N ALA A 17 -4.97 -6.69 7.50
CA ALA A 17 -4.25 -5.55 6.92
C ALA A 17 -4.96 -4.96 5.69
N LEU A 18 -6.02 -5.61 5.18
CA LEU A 18 -6.88 -5.08 4.12
C LEU A 18 -8.09 -4.31 4.67
N VAL A 19 -8.30 -4.30 5.99
CA VAL A 19 -9.32 -3.47 6.64
C VAL A 19 -8.82 -2.03 6.74
N LEU A 20 -9.65 -1.08 6.32
CA LEU A 20 -9.31 0.35 6.39
C LEU A 20 -9.05 0.74 7.86
N PRO A 21 -7.84 1.23 8.20
CA PRO A 21 -7.54 1.68 9.55
C PRO A 21 -8.29 2.98 9.88
N ASP A 22 -8.49 3.26 11.17
CA ASP A 22 -9.00 4.57 11.65
C ASP A 22 -7.86 5.58 11.88
N ASP A 23 -6.60 5.13 11.88
CA ASP A 23 -5.42 5.97 12.06
C ASP A 23 -4.80 6.33 10.69
N PRO A 24 -4.64 7.63 10.37
CA PRO A 24 -4.06 8.07 9.10
C PRO A 24 -2.58 7.68 8.94
N THR A 25 -1.85 7.43 10.02
CA THR A 25 -0.45 6.97 9.97
C THR A 25 -0.31 5.55 9.44
N LEU A 26 -1.38 4.76 9.51
CA LEU A 26 -1.45 3.39 8.99
C LEU A 26 -1.93 3.33 7.54
N LEU A 27 -2.37 4.45 6.96
CA LEU A 27 -2.93 4.50 5.62
C LEU A 27 -1.90 4.08 4.55
N GLU A 28 -0.64 4.49 4.69
CA GLU A 28 0.44 4.08 3.79
C GLU A 28 0.66 2.55 3.83
N ALA A 29 0.65 1.96 5.03
CA ALA A 29 0.83 0.52 5.21
C ALA A 29 -0.34 -0.29 4.63
N TRP A 30 -1.58 0.20 4.83
CA TRP A 30 -2.78 -0.39 4.23
C TRP A 30 -2.75 -0.33 2.71
N LEU A 31 -2.37 0.81 2.11
CA LEU A 31 -2.24 0.94 0.65
C LEU A 31 -1.20 -0.04 0.08
N VAL A 32 -0.06 -0.23 0.76
CA VAL A 32 0.95 -1.24 0.37
C VAL A 32 0.38 -2.65 0.47
N ALA A 33 -0.35 -2.97 1.54
CA ALA A 33 -0.97 -4.28 1.72
C ALA A 33 -1.97 -4.58 0.58
N VAL A 34 -2.84 -3.61 0.28
CA VAL A 34 -3.81 -3.68 -0.81
C VAL A 34 -3.13 -3.86 -2.17
N LEU A 35 -2.07 -3.09 -2.44
CA LEU A 35 -1.28 -3.21 -3.67
C LEU A 35 -0.66 -4.59 -3.83
N ARG A 36 -0.06 -5.13 -2.78
CA ARG A 36 0.62 -6.44 -2.80
C ARG A 36 -0.32 -7.63 -2.92
N CYS A 37 -1.55 -7.51 -2.42
CA CYS A 37 -2.59 -8.53 -2.61
C CYS A 37 -3.26 -8.43 -3.98
N SER A 38 -3.01 -7.35 -4.72
CA SER A 38 -3.64 -7.10 -6.01
C SER A 38 -2.75 -7.55 -7.17
N SER A 39 -3.37 -8.12 -8.21
CA SER A 39 -2.66 -8.43 -9.45
C SER A 39 -2.23 -7.15 -10.17
N PRO A 40 -1.08 -7.13 -10.87
CA PRO A 40 -0.58 -5.93 -11.56
C PRO A 40 -1.58 -5.39 -12.59
N GLU A 41 -2.31 -6.27 -13.28
CA GLU A 41 -3.35 -5.91 -14.25
C GLU A 41 -4.56 -5.20 -13.61
N ARG A 42 -4.80 -5.43 -12.32
CA ARG A 42 -5.90 -4.82 -11.55
C ARG A 42 -5.43 -3.71 -10.61
N MET A 43 -4.13 -3.40 -10.60
CA MET A 43 -3.50 -2.50 -9.64
C MET A 43 -4.13 -1.11 -9.64
N ALA A 44 -4.37 -0.54 -10.83
CA ALA A 44 -5.00 0.76 -10.98
C ALA A 44 -6.45 0.77 -10.44
N SER A 45 -7.25 -0.24 -10.78
CA SER A 45 -8.64 -0.37 -10.32
C SER A 45 -8.73 -0.58 -8.81
N THR A 46 -7.80 -1.36 -8.24
CA THR A 46 -7.72 -1.59 -6.80
C THR A 46 -7.29 -0.33 -6.06
N LEU A 47 -6.31 0.43 -6.58
CA LEU A 47 -5.91 1.72 -6.03
C LEU A 47 -7.06 2.72 -6.05
N PHE A 48 -7.83 2.80 -7.14
CA PHE A 48 -8.97 3.69 -7.23
C PHE A 48 -10.06 3.35 -6.20
N ARG A 49 -10.33 2.06 -5.99
CA ARG A 49 -11.24 1.61 -4.93
C ARG A 49 -10.69 1.95 -3.55
N ALA A 50 -9.40 1.72 -3.32
CA ALA A 50 -8.74 2.02 -2.07
C ALA A 50 -8.80 3.53 -1.74
N GLU A 51 -8.57 4.38 -2.74
CA GLU A 51 -8.70 5.83 -2.63
C GLU A 51 -10.13 6.25 -2.27
N ALA A 52 -11.13 5.71 -2.96
CA ALA A 52 -12.54 6.00 -2.69
C ALA A 52 -12.90 5.62 -1.25
N THR A 53 -12.53 4.41 -0.82
CA THR A 53 -12.75 3.92 0.55
C THR A 53 -12.01 4.76 1.60
N ALA A 54 -10.77 5.16 1.34
CA ALA A 54 -10.02 6.01 2.26
C ALA A 54 -10.58 7.43 2.32
N SER A 55 -11.08 7.97 1.19
CA SER A 55 -11.66 9.32 1.11
C SER A 55 -13.00 9.44 1.84
N GLU A 56 -13.68 8.34 2.14
CA GLU A 56 -14.87 8.33 3.02
C GLU A 56 -14.52 8.66 4.48
N ARG A 57 -13.28 8.37 4.91
CA ARG A 57 -12.87 8.39 6.32
C ARG A 57 -11.76 9.41 6.61
N PHE A 58 -10.93 9.69 5.62
CA PHE A 58 -9.79 10.60 5.69
C PHE A 58 -9.94 11.75 4.70
N PRO A 59 -9.36 12.92 4.99
CA PRO A 59 -9.33 14.02 4.03
C PRO A 59 -8.55 13.59 2.78
N ALA A 60 -9.11 13.90 1.61
CA ALA A 60 -8.53 13.51 0.31
C ALA A 60 -7.05 13.89 0.14
N ARG A 61 -6.61 15.00 0.77
CA ARG A 61 -5.21 15.42 0.76
C ARG A 61 -4.26 14.38 1.38
N ASP A 62 -4.66 13.78 2.49
CA ASP A 62 -3.84 12.80 3.20
C ASP A 62 -3.81 11.47 2.43
N VAL A 63 -4.95 11.09 1.85
CA VAL A 63 -5.08 9.91 0.97
C VAL A 63 -4.16 10.02 -0.25
N VAL A 64 -4.23 11.13 -0.99
CA VAL A 64 -3.38 11.35 -2.17
C VAL A 64 -1.91 11.43 -1.79
N THR A 65 -1.57 12.02 -0.64
CA THR A 65 -0.19 12.09 -0.15
C THR A 65 0.35 10.70 0.16
N ALA A 66 -0.43 9.86 0.85
CA ALA A 66 -0.07 8.47 1.13
C ALA A 66 0.09 7.65 -0.16
N MET A 67 -0.86 7.75 -1.10
CA MET A 67 -0.79 7.06 -2.39
C MET A 67 0.46 7.44 -3.19
N ARG A 68 0.79 8.74 -3.27
CA ARG A 68 2.00 9.20 -3.96
C ARG A 68 3.26 8.64 -3.33
N ARG A 69 3.36 8.62 -2.00
CA ARG A 69 4.51 8.05 -1.28
C ARG A 69 4.66 6.56 -1.56
N VAL A 70 3.56 5.81 -1.50
CA VAL A 70 3.55 4.37 -1.78
C VAL A 70 3.97 4.10 -3.23
N MET A 71 3.37 4.78 -4.20
CA MET A 71 3.76 4.64 -5.62
C MET A 71 5.23 5.01 -5.85
N SER A 72 5.72 6.12 -5.29
CA SER A 72 7.14 6.48 -5.41
C SER A 72 8.08 5.43 -4.82
N ARG A 73 7.69 4.79 -3.70
CA ARG A 73 8.48 3.76 -3.03
C ARG A 73 8.51 2.45 -3.82
N GLU A 74 7.37 2.03 -4.36
CA GLU A 74 7.27 0.84 -5.22
C GLU A 74 7.97 1.04 -6.58
N LEU A 75 7.92 2.26 -7.16
CA LEU A 75 8.59 2.59 -8.43
C LEU A 75 10.11 2.73 -8.31
N THR A 76 10.62 3.14 -7.14
CA THR A 76 12.08 3.27 -6.90
C THR A 76 12.72 1.93 -6.50
N GLY A 77 11.90 0.95 -6.09
CA GLY A 77 12.34 -0.40 -5.73
C GLY A 77 12.39 -1.39 -6.91
N SER A 78 12.26 -0.93 -8.16
CA SER A 78 12.37 -1.75 -9.39
C SER A 78 13.80 -1.89 -9.90
#